data_AF-A0AA90CPC7-F1
#
_entry.id   AF-A0AA90CPC7-F1
#
_cell.length_a   1.000
_cell.length_b   1.000
_cell.length_c   1.000
_cell.angle_alpha   90.00
_cell.angle_beta   90.00
_cell.angle_gamma   90.00
#
_symmetry.space_group_name_H-M   'P 1'
#
loop_
_entity.id
_entity.type
_entity.pdbx_description
1 polymer ?
#
loop_
_entity_poly.entity_id
_entity_poly.type
_entity_poly.pdbx_seq_one_letter_code
_entity_poly.pdbx_strand_id
1 'polypeptide(L)'
;MADIHVEEFYKDVAIALAQLYAAFPRRISLFVEDIAGPDDPDDFGLHSKRHMACFGALLWLSEEGFLRYVDTIRQEALDQTVLSRSAFTRLSAPAPQALTAKFDPNPGDSELPTSVERDRSTYIHLLRSALKSGSSNQISLIVQATFFLDRDLHPAH
;
A
#
# COMPACT_ATOMS: atom_id res chain seq x y z
N MET A 1 -3.19 -20.94 10.68
CA MET A 1 -1.98 -20.19 10.26
C MET A 1 -2.40 -19.41 9.05
N ALA A 2 -2.29 -18.08 9.08
CA ALA A 2 -2.47 -17.29 7.87
C ALA A 2 -1.36 -17.69 6.89
N ASP A 3 -1.69 -17.68 5.61
CA ASP A 3 -0.74 -17.99 4.55
C ASP A 3 0.33 -16.88 4.52
N ILE A 4 1.57 -17.20 4.89
CA ILE A 4 2.66 -16.22 5.07
C ILE A 4 2.87 -15.39 3.81
N HIS A 5 2.63 -15.99 2.64
CA HIS A 5 2.73 -15.33 1.34
C HIS A 5 1.70 -14.21 1.18
N VAL A 6 0.52 -14.35 1.78
CA VAL A 6 -0.53 -13.33 1.73
C VAL A 6 -0.23 -12.15 2.65
N GLU A 7 0.39 -12.40 3.82
CA GLU A 7 0.84 -11.32 4.70
C GLU A 7 1.98 -10.50 4.07
N GLU A 8 2.94 -11.18 3.44
CA GLU A 8 4.02 -10.52 2.67
C GLU A 8 3.45 -9.69 1.53
N PHE A 9 2.46 -10.22 0.80
CA PHE A 9 1.75 -9.48 -0.23
C PHE A 9 1.13 -8.18 0.30
N TYR A 10 0.39 -8.23 1.42
CA TYR A 10 -0.20 -7.01 1.98
C TYR A 10 0.86 -5.99 2.40
N LYS A 11 2.00 -6.45 2.92
CA LYS A 11 3.12 -5.58 3.25
C LYS A 11 3.70 -4.91 2.01
N ASP A 12 3.90 -5.65 0.93
CA ASP A 12 4.43 -5.11 -0.33
C ASP A 12 3.49 -4.05 -0.92
N VAL A 13 2.19 -4.37 -0.96
CA VAL A 13 1.16 -3.42 -1.40
C VAL A 13 1.18 -2.15 -0.55
N ALA A 14 1.27 -2.29 0.78
CA ALA A 14 1.30 -1.15 1.69
C ALA A 14 2.49 -0.22 1.43
N ILE A 15 3.69 -0.77 1.29
CA ILE A 15 4.91 0.01 1.06
C ILE A 15 4.86 0.68 -0.32
N ALA A 16 4.54 -0.07 -1.38
CA ALA A 16 4.49 0.45 -2.74
C ALA A 16 3.51 1.63 -2.86
N LEU A 17 2.30 1.48 -2.33
CA LEU A 17 1.29 2.52 -2.37
C LEU A 17 1.66 3.74 -1.52
N ALA A 18 2.29 3.53 -0.36
CA ALA A 18 2.76 4.63 0.48
C ALA A 18 3.87 5.45 -0.22
N GLN A 19 4.79 4.78 -0.91
CA GLN A 19 5.84 5.42 -1.71
C GLN A 19 5.24 6.21 -2.87
N LEU A 20 4.36 5.59 -3.68
CA LEU A 20 3.73 6.27 -4.81
C LEU A 20 2.86 7.46 -4.38
N TYR A 21 2.14 7.34 -3.25
CA TYR A 21 1.35 8.45 -2.72
C TYR A 21 2.24 9.63 -2.33
N ALA A 22 3.42 9.37 -1.75
CA ALA A 22 4.37 10.42 -1.40
C ALA A 22 4.98 11.12 -2.63
N ALA A 23 5.09 10.42 -3.76
CA ALA A 23 5.64 10.96 -5.00
C ALA A 23 4.60 11.60 -5.93
N PHE A 24 3.31 11.26 -5.78
CA PHE A 24 2.23 11.72 -6.65
C PHE A 24 2.20 13.26 -6.80
N PRO A 25 1.99 13.81 -8.02
CA PRO A 25 1.68 13.14 -9.29
C PRO A 25 2.92 12.76 -10.13
N ARG A 26 4.13 12.83 -9.56
CA ARG A 26 5.35 12.48 -10.28
C ARG A 26 5.41 10.98 -10.54
N ARG A 27 6.00 10.61 -11.67
CA ARG A 27 6.37 9.24 -12.01
C ARG A 27 7.73 8.93 -11.39
N ILE A 28 7.85 7.77 -10.74
CA ILE A 28 9.09 7.29 -10.12
C ILE A 28 9.34 5.83 -10.51
N SER A 29 10.58 5.38 -10.42
CA SER A 29 10.88 3.95 -10.48
C SER A 29 10.58 3.31 -9.11
N LEU A 30 9.85 2.20 -9.09
CA LEU A 30 9.60 1.40 -7.90
C LEU A 30 10.48 0.16 -7.94
N PHE A 31 11.51 0.13 -7.11
CA PHE A 31 12.40 -1.02 -6.99
C PHE A 31 11.84 -2.04 -6.01
N VAL A 32 11.96 -3.32 -6.38
CA VAL A 32 11.52 -4.44 -5.53
C VAL A 32 12.32 -4.47 -4.23
N GLU A 33 13.62 -4.17 -4.29
CA GLU A 33 14.48 -4.16 -3.09
C GLU A 33 14.06 -3.13 -2.03
N ASP A 34 13.51 -1.99 -2.45
CA ASP A 34 12.99 -0.94 -1.55
C ASP A 34 11.70 -1.37 -0.83
N ILE A 35 11.07 -2.46 -1.28
CA ILE A 35 9.77 -2.95 -0.81
C ILE A 35 9.94 -4.28 -0.06
N ALA A 36 10.52 -5.27 -0.72
CA ALA A 36 10.71 -6.61 -0.20
C ALA A 36 11.96 -6.74 0.69
N GLY A 37 12.91 -5.80 0.57
CA GLY A 37 14.25 -5.91 1.13
C GLY A 37 15.25 -6.45 0.11
N PRO A 38 16.53 -6.61 0.51
CA PRO A 38 17.58 -7.06 -0.40
C PRO A 38 17.26 -8.44 -0.97
N ASP A 39 17.57 -8.63 -2.25
CA ASP A 39 17.44 -9.93 -2.91
C ASP A 39 18.61 -10.88 -2.55
N ASP A 40 18.33 -12.17 -2.60
CA ASP A 40 19.29 -13.26 -2.39
C ASP A 40 19.19 -14.24 -3.57
N PRO A 41 19.82 -13.91 -4.71
CA PRO A 41 19.74 -14.72 -5.91
C PRO A 41 20.51 -16.03 -5.75
N ASP A 42 20.08 -17.07 -6.47
CA ASP A 42 20.75 -18.37 -6.44
C ASP A 42 22.09 -18.37 -7.21
N ASP A 43 22.78 -19.52 -7.21
CA ASP A 43 24.06 -19.71 -7.90
C ASP A 43 24.01 -19.44 -9.42
N PHE A 44 22.82 -19.37 -10.01
CA PHE A 44 22.58 -19.08 -11.42
C PHE A 44 22.12 -17.63 -11.66
N GLY A 45 22.04 -16.82 -10.60
CA GLY A 45 21.60 -15.43 -10.65
C GLY A 45 20.08 -15.28 -10.75
N LEU A 46 19.29 -16.31 -10.40
CA LEU A 46 17.83 -16.21 -10.37
C LEU A 46 17.37 -15.57 -9.07
N HIS A 47 16.50 -14.57 -9.19
CA HIS A 47 15.91 -13.88 -8.04
C HIS A 47 15.19 -14.83 -7.07
N SER A 48 15.24 -14.48 -5.80
CA SER A 48 14.56 -15.24 -4.75
C SER A 48 13.04 -15.29 -4.97
N LYS A 49 12.36 -16.30 -4.39
CA LYS A 49 10.89 -16.39 -4.42
C LYS A 49 10.23 -15.15 -3.82
N ARG A 50 10.84 -14.58 -2.79
CA ARG A 50 10.33 -13.39 -2.09
C ARG A 50 10.37 -12.15 -2.98
N HIS A 51 11.49 -11.96 -3.69
CA HIS A 51 11.67 -10.90 -4.68
C HIS A 51 10.66 -11.04 -5.82
N MET A 52 10.56 -12.24 -6.39
CA MET A 52 9.61 -12.52 -7.48
C MET A 52 8.15 -12.36 -7.05
N ALA A 53 7.80 -12.70 -5.80
CA ALA A 53 6.46 -12.48 -5.26
C ALA A 53 6.13 -10.98 -5.16
N CYS A 54 7.07 -10.15 -4.70
CA CYS A 54 6.88 -8.69 -4.66
C CYS A 54 6.76 -8.10 -6.08
N PHE A 55 7.64 -8.49 -7.00
CA PHE A 55 7.56 -8.06 -8.39
C PHE A 55 6.20 -8.42 -9.01
N GLY A 56 5.73 -9.65 -8.77
CA GLY A 56 4.39 -10.09 -9.17
C GLY A 56 3.28 -9.26 -8.54
N ALA A 57 3.39 -8.90 -7.26
CA ALA A 57 2.42 -8.03 -6.58
C ALA A 57 2.33 -6.64 -7.24
N LEU A 58 3.46 -6.06 -7.65
CA LEU A 58 3.50 -4.77 -8.34
C LEU A 58 2.81 -4.82 -9.72
N LEU A 59 3.05 -5.89 -10.48
CA LEU A 59 2.38 -6.13 -11.75
C LEU A 59 0.87 -6.30 -11.54
N TRP A 60 0.47 -7.11 -10.56
CA TRP A 60 -0.93 -7.32 -10.22
C TRP A 60 -1.63 -6.02 -9.81
N LEU A 61 -0.98 -5.15 -9.01
CA LEU A 61 -1.51 -3.82 -8.69
C LEU A 61 -1.75 -2.95 -9.93
N SER A 62 -0.94 -3.11 -10.98
CA SER A 62 -1.18 -2.43 -12.26
C SER A 62 -2.38 -3.00 -12.99
N GLU A 63 -2.54 -4.33 -13.01
CA GLU A 63 -3.63 -5.03 -13.68
C GLU A 63 -4.99 -4.67 -13.05
N GLU A 64 -5.04 -4.57 -11.73
CA GLU A 64 -6.22 -4.10 -10.98
C GLU A 64 -6.42 -2.57 -11.04
N GLY A 65 -5.54 -1.86 -11.74
CA GLY A 65 -5.67 -0.43 -11.98
C GLY A 65 -5.39 0.45 -10.75
N PHE A 66 -4.61 -0.02 -9.78
CA PHE A 66 -4.16 0.78 -8.64
C PHE A 66 -2.96 1.66 -8.97
N LEU A 67 -2.12 1.23 -9.91
CA LEU A 67 -0.99 2.00 -10.41
C LEU A 67 -0.91 1.91 -11.94
N ARG A 68 -0.07 2.75 -12.53
CA ARG A 68 0.30 2.73 -13.94
C ARG A 68 1.81 2.88 -14.04
N TYR A 69 2.44 2.08 -14.88
CA TYR A 69 3.87 2.16 -15.18
C TYR A 69 4.09 2.20 -16.70
N VAL A 70 5.31 2.49 -17.15
CA VAL A 70 5.64 2.56 -18.59
C VAL A 70 6.32 1.27 -19.05
N ASP A 71 7.32 0.82 -18.31
CA ASP A 71 8.09 -0.39 -18.63
C ASP A 71 8.63 -1.03 -17.35
N THR A 72 9.17 -2.25 -17.45
CA THR A 72 9.87 -2.90 -16.35
C THR A 72 11.39 -2.78 -16.55
N ILE A 73 12.12 -2.61 -15.45
CA ILE A 73 13.57 -2.79 -15.44
C ILE A 73 13.81 -4.25 -15.09
N ARG A 74 13.76 -5.12 -16.10
CA ARG A 74 13.80 -6.59 -15.93
C ARG A 74 12.76 -7.02 -14.88
N GLN A 75 13.18 -7.79 -13.87
CA GLN A 75 12.40 -8.18 -12.69
C GLN A 75 12.81 -7.39 -11.44
N GLU A 76 13.51 -6.27 -11.60
CA GLU A 76 14.03 -5.47 -10.49
C GLU A 76 13.10 -4.31 -10.12
N ALA A 77 12.41 -3.72 -11.10
CA ALA A 77 11.57 -2.55 -10.87
C ALA A 77 10.47 -2.33 -11.90
N LEU A 78 9.47 -1.52 -11.52
CA LEU A 78 8.56 -0.86 -12.45
C LEU A 78 9.02 0.58 -12.68
N ASP A 79 9.29 0.96 -13.93
CA ASP A 79 9.73 2.30 -14.28
C ASP A 79 8.59 3.26 -14.62
N GLN A 80 8.79 4.53 -14.28
CA GLN A 80 7.86 5.62 -14.49
C GLN A 80 6.45 5.34 -13.93
N THR A 81 6.43 4.75 -12.74
CA THR A 81 5.25 4.33 -12.01
C THR A 81 4.58 5.50 -11.29
N VAL A 82 3.24 5.54 -11.33
CA VAL A 82 2.42 6.55 -10.67
C VAL A 82 1.08 5.94 -10.22
N LEU A 83 0.49 6.47 -9.14
CA LEU A 83 -0.87 6.07 -8.73
C LEU A 83 -1.91 6.33 -9.84
N SER A 84 -2.88 5.45 -9.91
CA SER A 84 -4.12 5.71 -10.64
C SER A 84 -5.00 6.71 -9.87
N ARG A 85 -6.01 7.25 -10.57
CA ARG A 85 -7.01 8.11 -9.93
C ARG A 85 -7.78 7.37 -8.84
N SER A 86 -8.17 6.12 -9.09
CA SER A 86 -8.96 5.32 -8.14
C SER A 86 -8.16 5.06 -6.87
N ALA A 87 -6.89 4.64 -6.98
CA ALA A 87 -6.03 4.41 -5.84
C ALA A 87 -5.79 5.70 -5.04
N PHE A 88 -5.44 6.81 -5.71
CA PHE A 88 -5.23 8.09 -5.03
C PHE A 88 -6.49 8.53 -4.28
N THR A 89 -7.65 8.54 -4.96
CA THR A 89 -8.92 8.94 -4.34
C THR A 89 -9.26 8.07 -3.13
N ARG A 90 -9.01 6.76 -3.23
CA ARG A 90 -9.29 5.83 -2.13
C ARG A 90 -8.34 6.03 -0.95
N LEU A 91 -7.04 6.19 -1.21
CA LEU A 91 -6.03 6.45 -0.18
C LEU A 91 -6.27 7.78 0.56
N SER A 92 -6.73 8.81 -0.16
CA SER A 92 -7.08 10.11 0.42
C SER A 92 -8.45 10.13 1.11
N ALA A 93 -9.29 9.11 0.95
CA ALA A 93 -10.60 9.07 1.56
C ALA A 93 -10.52 8.85 3.07
N PRO A 94 -11.47 9.39 3.85
CA PRO A 94 -11.58 9.08 5.28
C PRO A 94 -11.93 7.59 5.47
N ALA A 95 -11.16 6.94 6.33
CA ALA A 95 -11.39 5.58 6.77
C ALA A 95 -12.59 5.51 7.74
N PRO A 96 -13.27 4.35 7.84
CA PRO A 96 -14.32 4.14 8.81
C PRO A 96 -13.86 4.45 10.24
N GLN A 97 -14.70 5.13 11.03
CA GLN A 97 -14.35 5.54 12.39
C GLN A 97 -13.95 4.35 13.29
N ALA A 98 -14.55 3.17 13.08
CA ALA A 98 -14.17 1.95 13.79
C ALA A 98 -12.74 1.46 13.46
N LEU A 99 -12.25 1.74 12.25
CA LEU A 99 -10.88 1.45 11.85
C LEU A 99 -9.92 2.48 12.44
N THR A 100 -10.28 3.77 12.34
CA THR A 100 -9.50 4.88 12.91
C THR A 100 -9.35 4.73 14.43
N ALA A 101 -10.43 4.44 15.16
CA ALA A 101 -10.38 4.26 16.62
C ALA A 101 -9.51 3.07 17.06
N LYS A 102 -9.32 2.06 16.21
CA LYS A 102 -8.47 0.89 16.51
C LYS A 102 -6.99 1.14 16.24
N PHE A 103 -6.67 1.98 15.25
CA PHE A 103 -5.32 2.10 14.72
C PHE A 103 -4.75 3.51 14.77
N ASP A 104 -5.51 4.48 15.28
CA ASP A 104 -4.96 5.79 15.64
C ASP A 104 -4.05 5.62 16.87
N PRO A 105 -2.73 5.87 16.75
CA PRO A 105 -1.80 5.71 17.85
C PRO A 105 -2.00 6.77 18.96
N ASN A 106 -2.76 7.84 18.72
CA ASN A 106 -3.03 8.85 19.75
C ASN A 106 -4.49 9.33 19.72
N PRO A 107 -5.44 8.52 20.25
CA PRO A 107 -6.88 8.81 20.24
C PRO A 107 -7.30 9.92 21.22
N GLY A 108 -6.36 10.60 21.86
CA GLY A 108 -6.58 11.47 23.02
C GLY A 108 -6.16 12.93 22.86
N ASP A 109 -5.72 13.39 21.69
CA ASP A 109 -5.47 14.82 21.46
C ASP A 109 -6.82 15.55 21.26
N SER A 110 -7.55 15.77 22.35
CA SER A 110 -8.93 16.31 22.36
C SER A 110 -9.06 17.77 21.90
N GLU A 111 -8.00 18.36 21.34
CA GLU A 111 -7.93 19.75 20.86
C GLU A 111 -7.25 19.87 19.48
N LEU A 112 -7.35 18.84 18.65
CA LEU A 112 -6.87 18.97 17.28
C LEU A 112 -7.84 19.83 16.45
N PRO A 113 -7.33 20.74 15.60
CA PRO A 113 -8.16 21.39 14.60
C PRO A 113 -8.84 20.36 13.69
N THR A 114 -10.09 20.63 13.29
CA THR A 114 -10.89 19.74 12.43
C THR A 114 -10.22 19.38 11.09
N SER A 115 -9.29 20.20 10.59
CA SER A 115 -8.47 19.86 9.43
C SER A 115 -7.48 18.72 9.71
N VAL A 116 -6.84 18.74 10.88
CA VAL A 116 -5.86 17.71 11.30
C VAL A 116 -6.56 16.39 11.59
N GLU A 117 -7.75 16.44 12.20
CA GLU A 117 -8.58 15.24 12.42
C GLU A 117 -8.95 14.55 11.11
N ARG A 118 -9.33 15.34 10.09
CA ARG A 118 -9.64 14.81 8.75
C ARG A 118 -8.43 14.14 8.13
N ASP A 119 -7.26 14.78 8.17
CA ASP A 119 -6.04 14.20 7.61
C ASP A 119 -5.63 12.90 8.32
N ARG A 120 -5.74 12.86 9.65
CA ARG A 120 -5.46 11.65 10.46
C ARG A 120 -6.46 10.53 10.24
N SER A 121 -7.67 10.85 9.77
CA SER A 121 -8.69 9.86 9.47
C SER A 121 -8.51 9.18 8.12
N THR A 122 -7.57 9.59 7.27
CA THR A 122 -7.41 9.03 5.92
C THR A 122 -6.81 7.62 5.91
N TYR A 123 -7.17 6.82 4.89
CA TYR A 123 -6.57 5.49 4.71
C TYR A 123 -5.04 5.55 4.59
N ILE A 124 -4.49 6.52 3.88
CA ILE A 124 -3.03 6.69 3.78
C ILE A 124 -2.37 6.99 5.13
N HIS A 125 -3.03 7.75 6.01
CA HIS A 125 -2.51 8.01 7.34
C HIS A 125 -2.43 6.71 8.16
N LEU A 126 -3.53 5.94 8.19
CA LEU A 126 -3.57 4.66 8.89
C LEU A 126 -2.54 3.68 8.32
N LEU A 127 -2.41 3.60 7.00
CA LEU A 127 -1.43 2.73 6.32
C LEU A 127 0.01 3.08 6.73
N ARG A 128 0.37 4.37 6.74
CA ARG A 128 1.69 4.84 7.17
C ARG A 128 1.95 4.56 8.65
N SER A 129 0.93 4.76 9.50
CA SER A 129 1.02 4.45 10.93
C SER A 129 1.24 2.96 11.19
N ALA A 130 0.58 2.08 10.43
CA ALA A 130 0.78 0.63 10.51
C ALA A 130 2.16 0.18 10.00
N LEU A 131 2.65 0.79 8.91
CA LEU A 131 4.02 0.54 8.45
C LEU A 131 5.06 0.96 9.48
N LYS A 132 4.84 2.10 10.15
CA LYS A 132 5.73 2.60 11.21
C LYS A 132 5.70 1.71 12.46
N SER A 133 4.55 1.11 12.81
CA SER A 133 4.44 0.20 13.95
C SER A 133 5.08 -1.16 13.68
N GLY A 134 5.24 -1.54 12.41
CA GLY A 134 5.77 -2.85 12.00
C GLY A 134 4.80 -4.01 12.24
N SER A 135 3.54 -3.73 12.61
CA SER A 135 2.57 -4.79 12.91
C SER A 135 1.96 -5.37 11.63
N SER A 136 2.38 -6.58 11.25
CA SER A 136 1.84 -7.30 10.09
C SER A 136 0.32 -7.42 10.13
N ASN A 137 -0.25 -7.67 11.32
CA ASN A 137 -1.70 -7.73 11.50
C ASN A 137 -2.39 -6.39 11.20
N GLN A 138 -1.83 -5.27 11.63
CA GLN A 138 -2.38 -3.94 11.34
C GLN A 138 -2.29 -3.62 9.85
N ILE A 139 -1.15 -3.93 9.23
CA ILE A 139 -0.92 -3.74 7.80
C ILE A 139 -1.96 -4.50 6.99
N SER A 140 -2.11 -5.81 7.24
CA SER A 140 -3.07 -6.67 6.55
C SER A 140 -4.50 -6.16 6.68
N LEU A 141 -4.93 -5.78 7.89
CA LEU A 141 -6.29 -5.28 8.13
C LEU A 141 -6.56 -3.95 7.41
N ILE A 142 -5.60 -3.02 7.42
CA ILE A 142 -5.76 -1.72 6.76
C ILE A 142 -5.74 -1.89 5.25
N VAL A 143 -4.85 -2.72 4.69
CA VAL A 143 -4.81 -2.99 3.24
C VAL A 143 -6.11 -3.64 2.78
N GLN A 144 -6.62 -4.64 3.52
CA GLN A 144 -7.94 -5.24 3.28
C GLN A 144 -9.06 -4.20 3.30
N ALA A 145 -9.12 -3.38 4.36
CA ALA A 145 -10.14 -2.35 4.51
C ALA A 145 -10.04 -1.23 3.48
N THR A 146 -8.85 -1.00 2.93
CA THR A 146 -8.64 -0.02 1.89
C THR A 146 -9.06 -0.61 0.55
N PHE A 147 -8.57 -1.76 0.13
CA PHE A 147 -8.66 -2.18 -1.28
C PHE A 147 -9.57 -3.38 -1.55
N PHE A 148 -9.85 -4.21 -0.56
CA PHE A 148 -10.52 -5.50 -0.76
C PHE A 148 -11.91 -5.58 -0.14
N LEU A 149 -12.20 -4.73 0.84
CA LEU A 149 -13.57 -4.49 1.28
C LEU A 149 -14.21 -3.53 0.27
N ASP A 150 -14.91 -4.10 -0.71
CA ASP A 150 -15.81 -3.34 -1.56
C ASP A 150 -16.85 -2.66 -0.68
N ARG A 151 -16.67 -1.36 -0.47
CA ARG A 151 -17.82 -0.50 -0.26
C ARG A 151 -18.50 -0.45 -1.61
N ASP A 152 -19.61 -1.16 -1.76
CA ASP A 152 -20.53 -1.01 -2.87
C ASP A 152 -20.67 0.47 -3.23
N LEU A 153 -19.90 0.93 -4.22
CA LEU A 153 -20.09 2.19 -4.90
C LEU A 153 -21.22 1.97 -5.91
N HIS A 154 -22.38 1.55 -5.41
CA HIS A 154 -23.64 1.77 -6.12
C HIS A 154 -24.19 3.10 -5.62
N PRO A 155 -24.14 4.19 -6.41
CA PRO A 155 -25.17 5.20 -6.27
C PRO A 155 -26.48 4.48 -6.62
N ALA A 156 -27.40 4.43 -5.67
CA ALA A 156 -28.79 4.14 -5.98
C ALA A 156 -29.23 5.13 -7.06
N HIS A 157 -29.45 4.62 -8.28
CA HIS A 157 -30.17 5.29 -9.34
C HIS A 157 -31.58 4.72 -9.41
#